data_AF-A0A0M6YB28-F1
#
_entry.id   AF-A0A0M6YB28-F1
#
_cell.length_a   1.000
_cell.length_b   1.000
_cell.length_c   1.000
_cell.angle_alpha   90.00
_cell.angle_beta   90.00
_cell.angle_gamma   90.00
#
_symmetry.space_group_name_H-M   'P 1'
#
loop_
_entity.id
_entity.type
_entity.pdbx_description
1 polymer ?
#
loop_
_entity_poly.entity_id
_entity_poly.type
_entity_poly.pdbx_seq_one_letter_code
_entity_poly.pdbx_strand_id
1 'polypeptide(L)'
;MATKEDILEQIVEEFLIHRGYFVQHNLKFLPRRDHPDFISNKDSNHSDIDVVGYHPKLDGPEKVLVVSCKSWQSGFSPTTEIDAIENNKKLRGRMAWQAFRELTVPKWSEAFIKAVFDATGTEDFVYVTAVSKVRGDRSVWEQHDPFRNALGGNPIRILTFKEMVLEIQGTLTTTLAATEVGRMLQMFQAAGIHVEAD
;
A
#
# COMPACT_ATOMS: atom_id res chain seq x y z
N MET A 1 -0.65 -16.91 18.78
CA MET A 1 -1.72 -16.67 17.79
C MET A 1 -1.04 -16.24 16.52
N ALA A 2 -1.20 -16.97 15.41
CA ALA A 2 -0.64 -16.52 14.14
C ALA A 2 -1.38 -15.26 13.70
N THR A 3 -0.66 -14.16 13.51
CA THR A 3 -1.21 -12.93 12.92
C THR A 3 -1.76 -13.25 11.53
N LYS A 4 -2.94 -12.70 11.23
CA LYS A 4 -3.69 -12.98 9.99
C LYS A 4 -3.18 -12.16 8.78
N GLU A 5 -2.19 -11.31 9.02
CA GLU A 5 -1.63 -10.34 8.06
C GLU A 5 -0.64 -11.01 7.10
N ASP A 6 -0.70 -10.60 5.82
CA ASP A 6 0.23 -11.05 4.79
C ASP A 6 1.67 -10.64 5.16
N ILE A 7 2.68 -11.44 4.80
CA ILE A 7 4.09 -11.14 5.09
C ILE A 7 4.52 -9.79 4.49
N LEU A 8 3.95 -9.40 3.34
CA LEU A 8 4.20 -8.09 2.74
C LEU A 8 3.69 -6.96 3.64
N GLU A 9 2.52 -7.11 4.27
CA GLU A 9 1.97 -6.13 5.23
C GLU A 9 2.88 -5.99 6.46
N GLN A 10 3.39 -7.10 6.99
CA GLN A 10 4.31 -7.08 8.14
C GLN A 10 5.66 -6.43 7.80
N ILE A 11 6.15 -6.61 6.56
CA ILE A 11 7.37 -5.95 6.08
C ILE A 11 7.14 -4.45 5.88
N VAL A 12 5.98 -4.05 5.37
CA VAL A 12 5.57 -2.64 5.27
C VAL A 12 5.51 -2.02 6.67
N GLU A 13 4.90 -2.69 7.65
CA GLU A 13 4.88 -2.22 9.04
C GLU A 13 6.29 -1.99 9.58
N GLU A 14 7.17 -2.99 9.48
CA GLU A 14 8.55 -2.88 9.97
C GLU A 14 9.29 -1.71 9.31
N PHE A 15 9.15 -1.57 7.99
CA PHE A 15 9.72 -0.47 7.22
C PHE A 15 9.22 0.90 7.70
N LEU A 16 7.93 1.03 7.97
CA LEU A 16 7.32 2.27 8.45
C LEU A 16 7.77 2.59 9.89
N ILE A 17 7.81 1.61 10.79
CA ILE A 17 8.25 1.78 12.18
C ILE A 17 9.73 2.21 12.21
N HIS A 18 10.58 1.61 11.39
CA HIS A 18 11.99 2.01 11.25
C HIS A 18 12.17 3.48 10.84
N ARG A 19 11.20 4.01 10.10
CA ARG A 19 11.15 5.43 9.69
C ARG A 19 10.43 6.33 10.69
N GLY A 20 9.99 5.81 11.83
CA GLY A 20 9.34 6.59 12.90
C GLY A 20 7.84 6.83 12.70
N TYR A 21 7.18 6.06 11.84
CA TYR A 21 5.72 6.11 11.66
C TYR A 21 5.01 5.28 12.74
N PHE A 22 3.85 5.76 13.19
CA PHE A 22 2.85 4.93 13.84
C PHE A 22 2.03 4.22 12.78
N VAL A 23 1.74 2.94 12.99
CA VAL A 23 1.12 2.08 11.98
C VAL A 23 -0.25 1.59 12.44
N GLN A 24 -1.22 1.59 11.52
CA GLN A 24 -2.51 0.95 11.68
C GLN A 24 -2.77 0.04 10.47
N HIS A 25 -3.18 -1.20 10.73
CA HIS A 25 -3.55 -2.17 9.71
C HIS A 25 -5.07 -2.21 9.45
N ASN A 26 -5.46 -2.67 8.27
CA ASN A 26 -6.84 -3.01 7.91
C ASN A 26 -7.86 -1.87 8.16
N LEU A 27 -7.54 -0.65 7.74
CA LEU A 27 -8.43 0.51 7.87
C LEU A 27 -9.60 0.40 6.88
N LYS A 28 -10.79 0.14 7.41
CA LYS A 28 -11.98 -0.15 6.60
C LYS A 28 -12.59 1.11 5.99
N PHE A 29 -13.07 1.00 4.75
CA PHE A 29 -13.82 2.05 4.07
C PHE A 29 -14.95 1.51 3.21
N LEU A 30 -15.97 2.34 3.00
CA LEU A 30 -17.18 2.01 2.24
C LEU A 30 -17.77 3.29 1.61
N PRO A 31 -18.27 3.24 0.36
CA PRO A 31 -19.02 4.34 -0.24
C PRO A 31 -20.20 4.76 0.63
N ARG A 32 -20.48 6.07 0.62
CA ARG A 32 -21.67 6.62 1.25
C ARG A 32 -22.93 6.05 0.59
N ARG A 33 -23.92 5.66 1.39
CA ARG A 33 -25.15 5.00 0.92
C ARG A 33 -26.04 5.89 0.05
N ASP A 34 -25.92 7.20 0.21
CA ASP A 34 -26.62 8.24 -0.53
C ASP A 34 -25.83 8.75 -1.76
N HIS A 35 -24.69 8.12 -2.11
CA HIS A 35 -23.98 8.44 -3.36
C HIS A 35 -24.90 8.12 -4.56
N PRO A 36 -25.00 8.99 -5.59
CA PRO A 36 -25.90 8.77 -6.73
C PRO A 36 -25.67 7.43 -7.44
N ASP A 37 -24.40 7.02 -7.56
CA ASP A 37 -24.01 5.74 -8.17
C ASP A 37 -23.95 4.55 -7.19
N PHE A 38 -24.50 4.66 -5.97
CA PHE A 38 -24.46 3.57 -4.99
C PHE A 38 -25.35 2.39 -5.43
N ILE A 39 -24.78 1.19 -5.42
CA ILE A 39 -25.47 -0.05 -5.78
C ILE A 39 -25.40 -1.00 -4.59
N SER A 40 -26.52 -1.16 -3.88
CA SER A 40 -26.58 -1.90 -2.60
C SER A 40 -25.90 -3.27 -2.63
N ASN A 41 -26.16 -4.12 -3.63
CA ASN A 41 -25.58 -5.47 -3.66
C ASN A 41 -24.10 -5.53 -4.06
N LYS A 42 -23.51 -4.42 -4.53
CA LYS A 42 -22.10 -4.33 -4.91
C LYS A 42 -21.27 -3.51 -3.94
N ASP A 43 -21.88 -2.51 -3.31
CA ASP A 43 -21.18 -1.50 -2.51
C ASP A 43 -21.47 -1.58 -1.01
N SER A 44 -22.06 -2.69 -0.53
CA SER A 44 -22.32 -2.89 0.91
C SER A 44 -21.22 -3.65 1.66
N ASN A 45 -20.16 -4.09 0.96
CA ASN A 45 -19.04 -4.80 1.56
C ASN A 45 -17.81 -3.90 1.65
N HIS A 46 -17.27 -3.75 2.85
CA HIS A 46 -16.07 -2.94 3.10
C HIS A 46 -14.90 -3.33 2.20
N SER A 47 -14.12 -2.33 1.81
CA SER A 47 -12.72 -2.51 1.46
C SER A 47 -11.89 -2.16 2.67
N ASP A 48 -10.66 -2.66 2.66
CA ASP A 48 -9.68 -2.34 3.67
C ASP A 48 -8.48 -1.67 2.97
N ILE A 49 -7.91 -0.66 3.62
CA ILE A 49 -6.56 -0.18 3.38
C ILE A 49 -5.65 -1.09 4.18
N ASP A 50 -4.68 -1.70 3.52
CA ASP A 50 -3.88 -2.76 4.14
C ASP A 50 -3.04 -2.19 5.30
N VAL A 51 -2.30 -1.09 5.05
CA VAL A 51 -1.50 -0.41 6.08
C VAL A 51 -1.58 1.11 5.95
N VAL A 52 -1.71 1.83 7.07
CA VAL A 52 -1.59 3.30 7.14
C VAL A 52 -0.47 3.65 8.11
N GLY A 53 0.48 4.44 7.65
CA GLY A 53 1.54 5.05 8.47
C GLY A 53 1.27 6.52 8.71
N TYR A 54 1.44 6.99 9.95
CA TYR A 54 1.42 8.41 10.32
C TYR A 54 2.72 8.82 11.01
N HIS A 55 3.44 9.82 10.49
CA HIS A 55 4.65 10.33 11.09
C HIS A 55 4.41 11.70 11.77
N PRO A 56 4.63 11.82 13.10
CA PRO A 56 4.26 13.04 13.85
C PRO A 56 5.16 14.26 13.63
N LYS A 57 6.28 14.11 12.91
CA LYS A 57 7.32 15.16 12.74
C LYS A 57 7.53 15.55 11.28
N LEU A 58 6.90 14.85 10.35
CA LEU A 58 6.93 15.20 8.94
C LEU A 58 5.73 16.09 8.62
N ASP A 59 5.89 16.89 7.58
CA ASP A 59 4.86 17.74 7.00
C ASP A 59 4.62 17.37 5.54
N GLY A 60 3.50 17.82 4.98
CA GLY A 60 3.09 17.49 3.62
C GLY A 60 2.66 16.03 3.45
N PRO A 61 2.54 15.54 2.19
CA PRO A 61 1.98 14.21 1.90
C PRO A 61 2.77 13.06 2.55
N GLU A 62 4.09 13.18 2.71
CA GLU A 62 4.92 12.15 3.35
C GLU A 62 4.57 11.96 4.83
N LYS A 63 3.83 12.88 5.45
CA LYS A 63 3.32 12.69 6.81
C LYS A 63 2.45 11.45 6.94
N VAL A 64 1.74 11.08 5.87
CA VAL A 64 0.82 9.93 5.83
C VAL A 64 1.14 9.05 4.64
N LEU A 65 1.50 7.79 4.92
CA LEU A 65 1.65 6.76 3.88
C LEU A 65 0.47 5.81 3.93
N VAL A 66 -0.26 5.69 2.82
CA VAL A 66 -1.43 4.84 2.70
C VAL A 66 -1.10 3.71 1.74
N VAL A 67 -0.94 2.51 2.26
CA VAL A 67 -0.32 1.39 1.55
C VAL A 67 -1.36 0.34 1.19
N SER A 68 -1.39 -0.06 -0.09
CA SER A 68 -2.01 -1.30 -0.51
C SER A 68 -0.98 -2.34 -0.92
N CYS A 69 -1.09 -3.53 -0.35
CA CYS A 69 -0.17 -4.65 -0.51
C CYS A 69 -0.66 -5.60 -1.61
N LYS A 70 0.16 -5.80 -2.64
CA LYS A 70 -0.08 -6.78 -3.71
C LYS A 70 1.04 -7.83 -3.71
N SER A 71 0.87 -8.87 -2.89
CA SER A 71 1.84 -9.98 -2.68
C SER A 71 1.92 -10.98 -3.85
N TRP A 72 1.76 -10.52 -5.09
CA TRP A 72 1.79 -11.37 -6.28
C TRP A 72 3.22 -11.87 -6.56
N GLN A 73 3.42 -13.18 -6.46
CA GLN A 73 4.73 -13.82 -6.64
C GLN A 73 5.36 -13.58 -8.02
N SER A 74 4.55 -13.49 -9.07
CA SER A 74 5.04 -13.20 -10.43
C SER A 74 5.50 -11.75 -10.61
N GLY A 75 5.23 -10.86 -9.66
CA GLY A 75 5.54 -9.44 -9.70
C GLY A 75 4.44 -8.58 -10.31
N PHE A 76 4.51 -7.29 -10.02
CA PHE A 76 3.59 -6.25 -10.49
C PHE A 76 4.06 -5.66 -11.81
N SER A 77 3.21 -5.62 -12.83
CA SER A 77 3.52 -4.97 -14.11
C SER A 77 2.59 -3.77 -14.32
N PRO A 78 3.08 -2.54 -14.10
CA PRO A 78 2.32 -1.30 -14.30
C PRO A 78 1.52 -1.25 -15.61
N THR A 79 2.20 -1.48 -16.73
CA THR A 79 1.60 -1.47 -18.06
C THR A 79 0.52 -2.53 -18.23
N THR A 80 0.75 -3.75 -17.74
CA THR A 80 -0.23 -4.84 -17.86
C THR A 80 -1.47 -4.56 -17.02
N GLU A 81 -1.29 -4.03 -15.81
CA GLU A 81 -2.41 -3.74 -14.91
C GLU A 81 -3.25 -2.57 -15.43
N ILE A 82 -2.63 -1.49 -15.92
CA ILE A 82 -3.34 -0.36 -16.53
C ILE A 82 -4.09 -0.81 -17.79
N ASP A 83 -3.43 -1.53 -18.71
CA ASP A 83 -4.09 -2.06 -19.92
C ASP A 83 -5.30 -2.95 -19.56
N ALA A 84 -5.17 -3.78 -18.52
CA ALA A 84 -6.25 -4.63 -18.06
C ALA A 84 -7.40 -3.84 -17.42
N ILE A 85 -7.11 -2.76 -16.70
CA ILE A 85 -8.11 -1.86 -16.10
C ILE A 85 -8.88 -1.15 -17.22
N GLU A 86 -8.18 -0.49 -18.14
CA GLU A 86 -8.77 0.31 -19.22
C GLU A 86 -9.60 -0.54 -20.19
N ASN A 87 -9.12 -1.75 -20.49
CA ASN A 87 -9.80 -2.66 -21.42
C ASN A 87 -10.76 -3.64 -20.73
N ASN A 88 -11.12 -3.42 -19.46
CA ASN A 88 -12.05 -4.27 -18.72
C ASN A 88 -11.69 -5.77 -18.76
N LYS A 89 -10.41 -6.09 -18.64
CA LYS A 89 -9.93 -7.48 -18.63
C LYS A 89 -10.07 -8.10 -17.24
N LYS A 90 -10.19 -9.43 -17.21
CA LYS A 90 -10.14 -10.22 -15.99
C LYS A 90 -8.72 -10.66 -15.70
N LEU A 91 -8.24 -10.39 -14.49
CA LEU A 91 -6.97 -10.88 -13.95
C LEU A 91 -7.23 -11.61 -12.64
N ARG A 92 -6.57 -12.75 -12.43
CA ARG A 92 -6.65 -13.51 -11.16
C ARG A 92 -8.10 -13.80 -10.73
N GLY A 93 -8.97 -14.12 -11.70
CA GLY A 93 -10.37 -14.50 -11.48
C GLY A 93 -11.37 -13.36 -11.29
N ARG A 94 -10.94 -12.08 -11.26
CA ARG A 94 -11.80 -10.91 -11.10
C ARG A 94 -11.49 -9.80 -12.10
N MET A 95 -12.33 -8.78 -12.21
CA MET A 95 -12.02 -7.62 -13.08
C MET A 95 -10.80 -6.88 -12.51
N ALA A 96 -9.87 -6.46 -13.37
CA ALA A 96 -8.62 -5.84 -12.91
C ALA A 96 -8.87 -4.62 -12.01
N TRP A 97 -9.80 -3.74 -12.40
CA TRP A 97 -10.18 -2.53 -11.64
C TRP A 97 -10.72 -2.84 -10.23
N GLN A 98 -11.29 -4.02 -9.97
CA GLN A 98 -11.81 -4.36 -8.65
C GLN A 98 -10.72 -4.49 -7.59
N ALA A 99 -9.47 -4.73 -7.99
CA ALA A 99 -8.32 -4.77 -7.08
C ALA A 99 -7.82 -3.37 -6.67
N PHE A 100 -8.33 -2.32 -7.35
CA PHE A 100 -7.90 -0.92 -7.26
C PHE A 100 -9.12 0.01 -7.33
N ARG A 101 -10.23 -0.37 -6.67
CA ARG A 101 -11.49 0.36 -6.80
C ARG A 101 -11.40 1.79 -6.27
N GLU A 102 -10.56 2.00 -5.27
CA GLU A 102 -10.16 3.30 -4.74
C GLU A 102 -9.46 4.20 -5.76
N LEU A 103 -8.81 3.62 -6.79
CA LEU A 103 -8.17 4.38 -7.87
C LEU A 103 -9.04 4.50 -9.13
N THR A 104 -10.08 3.67 -9.25
CA THR A 104 -10.79 3.46 -10.53
C THR A 104 -12.28 3.79 -10.48
N VAL A 105 -12.88 3.93 -9.29
CA VAL A 105 -14.32 4.15 -9.13
C VAL A 105 -14.56 5.34 -8.19
N PRO A 106 -15.13 6.47 -8.67
CA PRO A 106 -15.23 7.73 -7.91
C PRO A 106 -15.76 7.60 -6.48
N LYS A 107 -16.90 6.93 -6.28
CA LYS A 107 -17.49 6.71 -4.95
C LYS A 107 -16.59 5.95 -3.97
N TRP A 108 -15.70 5.09 -4.51
CA TRP A 108 -14.72 4.36 -3.70
C TRP A 108 -13.50 5.22 -3.42
N SER A 109 -13.08 6.07 -4.35
CA SER A 109 -12.04 7.07 -4.14
C SER A 109 -12.43 8.07 -3.05
N GLU A 110 -13.66 8.60 -3.08
CA GLU A 110 -14.20 9.48 -2.04
C GLU A 110 -14.19 8.81 -0.66
N ALA A 111 -14.65 7.55 -0.59
CA ALA A 111 -14.67 6.78 0.65
C ALA A 111 -13.26 6.50 1.18
N PHE A 112 -12.31 6.22 0.28
CA PHE A 112 -10.91 5.99 0.62
C PHE A 112 -10.28 7.24 1.24
N ILE A 113 -10.38 8.39 0.55
CA ILE A 113 -9.85 9.67 1.04
C ILE A 113 -10.49 10.04 2.39
N LYS A 114 -11.81 9.88 2.51
CA LYS A 114 -12.51 10.13 3.76
C LYS A 114 -12.00 9.24 4.90
N ALA A 115 -11.75 7.95 4.65
CA ALA A 115 -11.24 7.05 5.68
C ALA A 115 -9.83 7.45 6.13
N VAL A 116 -8.96 7.87 5.20
CA VAL A 116 -7.63 8.41 5.51
C VAL A 116 -7.76 9.68 6.36
N PHE A 117 -8.64 10.60 5.98
CA PHE A 117 -8.90 11.82 6.76
C PHE A 117 -9.40 11.51 8.17
N ASP A 118 -10.40 10.64 8.31
CA ASP A 118 -10.97 10.27 9.61
C ASP A 118 -9.91 9.64 10.54
N ALA A 119 -8.96 8.88 9.98
CA ALA A 119 -7.90 8.20 10.74
C ALA A 119 -6.70 9.10 11.07
N THR A 120 -6.38 10.07 10.21
CA THR A 120 -5.10 10.81 10.27
C THR A 120 -5.25 12.33 10.45
N GLY A 121 -6.45 12.86 10.24
CA GLY A 121 -6.76 14.28 10.28
C GLY A 121 -6.35 15.07 9.03
N THR A 122 -5.94 14.41 7.95
CA THR A 122 -5.50 15.05 6.70
C THR A 122 -5.95 14.28 5.46
N GLU A 123 -6.21 15.00 4.37
CA GLU A 123 -6.44 14.44 3.02
C GLU A 123 -5.15 14.41 2.18
N ASP A 124 -4.06 15.02 2.68
CA ASP A 124 -2.73 14.95 2.08
C ASP A 124 -2.00 13.68 2.53
N PHE A 125 -1.66 12.81 1.58
CA PHE A 125 -0.97 11.55 1.81
C PHE A 125 -0.21 11.07 0.57
N VAL A 126 0.72 10.13 0.72
CA VAL A 126 1.27 9.36 -0.40
C VAL A 126 0.58 8.00 -0.46
N TYR A 127 -0.02 7.69 -1.60
CA TYR A 127 -0.55 6.36 -1.88
C TYR A 127 0.59 5.44 -2.33
N VAL A 128 0.73 4.29 -1.69
CA VAL A 128 1.81 3.34 -1.96
C VAL A 128 1.23 2.00 -2.40
N THR A 129 1.61 1.51 -3.58
CA THR A 129 1.41 0.11 -3.94
C THR A 129 2.65 -0.67 -3.50
N ALA A 130 2.57 -1.40 -2.39
CA ALA A 130 3.62 -2.32 -1.97
C ALA A 130 3.54 -3.62 -2.78
N VAL A 131 4.65 -4.07 -3.36
CA VAL A 131 4.70 -5.23 -4.26
C VAL A 131 5.92 -6.09 -3.99
N SER A 132 5.89 -7.36 -4.43
CA SER A 132 7.07 -8.24 -4.36
C SER A 132 8.24 -7.70 -5.21
N LYS A 133 7.96 -7.40 -6.49
CA LYS A 133 8.89 -6.83 -7.47
C LYS A 133 8.11 -6.11 -8.58
N VAL A 134 8.75 -5.15 -9.23
CA VAL A 134 8.21 -4.48 -10.43
C VAL A 134 8.73 -5.18 -11.69
N ARG A 135 7.86 -5.29 -12.70
CA ARG A 135 8.18 -5.77 -14.06
C ARG A 135 7.86 -4.67 -15.07
N GLY A 136 8.90 -4.04 -15.59
CA GLY A 136 8.81 -2.90 -16.50
C GLY A 136 8.98 -1.56 -15.77
N ASP A 137 8.46 -0.49 -16.37
CA ASP A 137 8.62 0.86 -15.86
C ASP A 137 7.56 1.20 -14.80
N ARG A 138 8.00 1.55 -13.59
CA ARG A 138 7.13 1.98 -12.49
C ARG A 138 6.45 3.32 -12.74
N SER A 139 7.08 4.19 -13.53
CA SER A 139 6.59 5.56 -13.78
C SER A 139 5.19 5.55 -14.42
N VAL A 140 4.90 4.52 -15.22
CA VAL A 140 3.60 4.30 -15.87
C VAL A 140 2.46 4.22 -14.86
N TRP A 141 2.72 3.70 -13.64
CA TRP A 141 1.73 3.66 -12.56
C TRP A 141 1.75 4.93 -11.71
N GLU A 142 2.95 5.38 -11.32
CA GLU A 142 3.14 6.50 -10.40
C GLU A 142 2.71 7.85 -10.98
N GLN A 143 2.77 7.98 -12.31
CA GLN A 143 2.43 9.19 -13.05
C GLN A 143 1.10 9.08 -13.80
N HIS A 144 0.31 8.02 -13.56
CA HIS A 144 -0.97 7.84 -14.25
C HIS A 144 -2.01 8.87 -13.77
N ASP A 145 -2.27 9.89 -14.59
CA ASP A 145 -3.15 11.01 -14.25
C ASP A 145 -4.54 10.58 -13.75
N PRO A 146 -5.23 9.58 -14.34
CA PRO A 146 -6.51 9.12 -13.81
C PRO A 146 -6.45 8.70 -12.34
N PHE A 147 -5.40 8.00 -11.91
CA PHE A 147 -5.27 7.57 -10.51
C PHE A 147 -4.92 8.74 -9.59
N ARG A 148 -4.06 9.65 -10.04
CA ARG A 148 -3.73 10.87 -9.27
C ARG A 148 -4.95 11.74 -9.09
N ASN A 149 -5.75 11.93 -10.14
CA ASN A 149 -6.99 12.68 -10.09
C ASN A 149 -8.03 12.01 -9.17
N ALA A 150 -8.13 10.67 -9.20
CA ALA A 150 -9.01 9.93 -8.29
C ALA A 150 -8.64 10.16 -6.81
N LEU A 151 -7.35 10.37 -6.52
CA LEU A 151 -6.85 10.63 -5.17
C LEU A 151 -6.68 12.13 -4.84
N GLY A 152 -7.33 13.04 -5.58
CA GLY A 152 -7.25 14.48 -5.29
C GLY A 152 -5.89 15.11 -5.58
N GLY A 153 -5.07 14.50 -6.44
CA GLY A 153 -3.72 14.97 -6.79
C GLY A 153 -2.61 14.41 -5.90
N ASN A 154 -2.93 13.60 -4.89
CA ASN A 154 -1.97 12.97 -4.00
C ASN A 154 -0.92 12.14 -4.76
N PRO A 155 0.37 12.14 -4.33
CA PRO A 155 1.42 11.36 -4.96
C PRO A 155 1.15 9.84 -4.88
N ILE A 156 1.54 9.13 -5.94
CA ILE A 156 1.47 7.67 -6.02
C ILE A 156 2.89 7.12 -6.13
N ARG A 157 3.21 6.08 -5.36
CA ARG A 157 4.49 5.38 -5.40
C ARG A 157 4.33 3.87 -5.45
N ILE A 158 5.30 3.20 -6.04
CA ILE A 158 5.48 1.76 -5.90
C ILE A 158 6.68 1.51 -4.99
N LEU A 159 6.49 0.61 -4.03
CA LEU A 159 7.54 0.17 -3.13
C LEU A 159 7.69 -1.35 -3.23
N THR A 160 8.89 -1.82 -3.50
CA THR A 160 9.18 -3.25 -3.62
C THR A 160 9.60 -3.85 -2.30
N PHE A 161 9.38 -5.15 -2.14
CA PHE A 161 9.86 -5.92 -1.01
C PHE A 161 11.38 -5.77 -0.82
N LYS A 162 12.14 -5.80 -1.92
CA LYS A 162 13.60 -5.63 -1.91
C LYS A 162 14.01 -4.26 -1.37
N GLU A 163 13.38 -3.18 -1.83
CA GLU A 163 13.65 -1.82 -1.35
C GLU A 163 13.37 -1.69 0.16
N MET A 164 12.24 -2.24 0.63
CA MET A 164 11.90 -2.23 2.06
C MET A 164 12.93 -2.99 2.90
N VAL A 165 13.28 -4.21 2.49
CA VAL A 165 14.23 -5.06 3.24
C VAL A 165 15.63 -4.45 3.25
N LEU A 166 16.10 -3.91 2.12
CA LEU A 166 17.41 -3.25 2.06
C LEU A 166 17.51 -2.07 3.05
N GLU A 167 16.45 -1.28 3.15
CA GLU A 167 16.42 -0.14 4.07
C GLU A 167 16.34 -0.57 5.53
N ILE A 168 15.50 -1.56 5.84
CA ILE A 168 15.45 -2.15 7.19
C ILE A 168 16.85 -2.68 7.55
N GLN A 169 17.45 -3.52 6.71
CA GLN A 169 18.79 -4.08 6.96
C GLN A 169 19.86 -2.99 7.15
N GLY A 170 19.80 -1.90 6.40
CA GLY A 170 20.73 -0.77 6.53
C GLY A 170 20.60 0.01 7.85
N THR A 171 19.48 -0.14 8.56
CA THR A 171 19.17 0.58 9.80
C THR A 171 19.08 -0.33 11.03
N LEU A 172 19.09 -1.66 10.83
CA LEU A 172 19.12 -2.63 11.91
C LEU A 172 20.39 -2.47 12.77
N THR A 173 20.19 -2.53 14.08
CA THR A 173 21.26 -2.53 15.08
C THR A 173 21.23 -3.84 15.86
N THR A 174 22.09 -3.97 16.87
CA THR A 174 22.03 -5.08 17.84
C THR A 174 20.93 -4.90 18.90
N THR A 175 20.28 -3.74 18.95
CA THR A 175 19.12 -3.51 19.82
C THR A 175 17.93 -4.27 19.27
N LEU A 176 17.29 -5.09 20.08
CA LEU A 176 16.17 -5.94 19.68
C LEU A 176 15.08 -5.12 18.96
N ALA A 177 14.74 -5.52 17.73
CA ALA A 177 13.71 -4.87 16.93
C ALA A 177 12.31 -5.08 17.55
N ALA A 178 11.41 -4.12 17.29
CA ALA A 178 10.09 -4.08 17.91
C ALA A 178 9.12 -5.14 17.37
N THR A 179 9.28 -5.57 16.12
CA THR A 179 8.38 -6.55 15.47
C THR A 179 9.02 -7.94 15.36
N GLU A 180 8.20 -8.96 15.07
CA GLU A 180 8.71 -10.30 14.77
C GLU A 180 9.52 -10.34 13.47
N VAL A 181 9.10 -9.57 12.45
CA VAL A 181 9.81 -9.45 11.17
C VAL A 181 11.17 -8.77 11.36
N GLY A 182 11.22 -7.69 12.12
CA GLY A 182 12.47 -7.02 12.48
C GLY A 182 13.45 -7.97 13.16
N ARG A 183 12.97 -8.71 14.16
CA ARG A 183 13.79 -9.71 14.88
C ARG A 183 14.26 -10.84 13.97
N MET A 184 13.43 -11.30 13.04
CA MET A 184 13.83 -12.27 12.03
C MET A 184 14.95 -11.71 11.13
N LEU A 185 14.81 -10.47 10.64
CA LEU A 185 15.82 -9.82 9.80
C LEU A 185 17.14 -9.57 10.56
N GLN A 186 17.08 -9.27 11.86
CA GLN A 186 18.27 -9.21 12.72
C GLN A 186 18.98 -10.56 12.81
N MET A 187 18.22 -11.65 12.96
CA MET A 187 18.79 -13.00 12.98
C MET A 187 19.41 -13.37 11.62
N PHE A 188 18.80 -12.94 10.51
CA PHE A 188 19.39 -13.12 9.17
C PHE A 188 20.75 -12.40 9.09
N GLN A 189 20.81 -11.13 9.52
CA GLN A 189 22.05 -10.37 9.53
C GLN A 189 23.12 -11.00 10.42
N ALA A 190 22.75 -11.48 11.62
CA ALA A 190 23.66 -12.17 12.53
C ALA A 190 24.17 -13.50 11.99
N ALA A 191 23.38 -14.18 11.13
CA ALA A 191 23.75 -15.41 10.45
C ALA A 191 24.55 -15.18 9.15
N GLY A 192 24.80 -13.92 8.76
CA GLY A 192 25.48 -13.58 7.50
C GLY A 192 24.61 -13.66 6.25
N ILE A 193 23.27 -13.57 6.41
CA ILE A 193 22.29 -13.55 5.31
C ILE A 193 21.91 -12.10 5.01
N HIS A 194 22.26 -11.62 3.82
CA HIS A 194 22.03 -10.24 3.39
C HIS A 194 21.29 -10.18 2.05
N VAL A 195 20.40 -9.19 1.89
CA VAL A 195 19.88 -8.82 0.58
C VAL A 195 20.86 -7.81 -0.02
N GLU A 196 21.25 -8.02 -1.27
CA GLU A 196 22.19 -7.13 -1.98
C GLU A 196 21.45 -6.15 -2.87
N ALA A 197 21.97 -4.93 -3.00
CA ALA A 197 21.57 -4.00 -4.06
C ALA A 197 22.01 -4.56 -5.43
N ASP A 198 21.25 -4.25 -6.49
CA ASP A 198 21.64 -4.62 -7.87
C ASP A 198 22.80 -3.75 -8.39
#